data_AF-A0A1H8HT92-F1
#
_entry.id   AF-A0A1H8HT92-F1
#
_cell.length_a   1.000
_cell.length_b   1.000
_cell.length_c   1.000
_cell.angle_alpha   90.00
_cell.angle_beta   90.00
_cell.angle_gamma   90.00
#
_symmetry.space_group_name_H-M   'P 1'
#
loop_
_entity.id
_entity.type
_entity.pdbx_description
1 polymer ?
#
loop_
_entity_poly.entity_id
_entity_poly.type
_entity_poly.pdbx_seq_one_letter_code
_entity_poly.pdbx_strand_id
1 'polypeptide(L)'
;MEQEYNIKEYRMDGLQIGTFLFKYREIMNDEENEVKEVELDVYKINGPILLYMKTYRAPYLEEATAESMSEALYEEFFVMHEDDTEEN
;
A
#
# COMPACT_ATOMS: atom_id res chain seq x y z
N MET A 1 -29.17 5.48 -24.78
CA MET A 1 -29.07 4.66 -23.56
C MET A 1 -27.89 5.22 -22.78
N GLU A 2 -28.18 5.99 -21.73
CA GLU A 2 -27.14 6.52 -20.84
C GLU A 2 -26.67 5.35 -19.96
N GLN A 3 -25.36 5.09 -19.96
CA GLN A 3 -24.78 4.14 -19.00
C GLN A 3 -24.84 4.79 -17.61
N GLU A 4 -25.75 4.33 -16.76
CA GLU A 4 -25.73 4.67 -15.34
C GLU A 4 -24.48 4.04 -14.71
N TYR A 5 -23.55 4.89 -14.29
CA TYR A 5 -22.40 4.47 -13.48
C TYR A 5 -22.88 4.23 -12.05
N ASN A 6 -22.91 2.97 -11.65
CA ASN A 6 -23.28 2.59 -10.29
C ASN A 6 -22.06 2.83 -9.37
N ILE A 7 -21.98 4.02 -8.78
CA ILE A 7 -20.91 4.38 -7.84
C ILE A 7 -21.19 3.65 -6.52
N LYS A 8 -20.46 2.57 -6.26
CA LYS A 8 -20.49 1.88 -4.97
C LYS A 8 -19.50 2.55 -4.02
N GLU A 9 -19.94 2.89 -2.79
CA GLU A 9 -19.05 3.31 -1.71
C GLU A 9 -17.99 2.23 -1.49
N TYR A 10 -16.71 2.57 -1.64
CA TYR A 10 -15.60 1.65 -1.44
C TYR A 10 -14.86 2.04 -0.17
N ARG A 11 -14.98 1.20 0.87
CA ARG A 11 -14.20 1.35 2.10
C ARG A 11 -12.96 0.49 1.99
N MET A 12 -11.80 1.13 2.03
CA MET A 12 -10.52 0.45 2.07
C MET A 12 -9.89 0.67 3.44
N ASP A 13 -9.55 -0.43 4.10
CA ASP A 13 -8.78 -0.50 5.32
C ASP A 13 -7.27 -0.54 5.01
N GLY A 14 -6.47 0.08 5.89
CA GLY A 14 -5.02 0.15 5.73
C GLY A 14 -4.41 1.17 6.69
N LEU A 15 -3.08 1.20 6.74
CA LEU A 15 -2.32 2.19 7.49
C LEU A 15 -2.10 3.43 6.60
N GLN A 16 -2.47 4.60 7.09
CA GLN A 16 -2.26 5.86 6.35
C GLN A 16 -1.09 6.64 6.94
N ILE A 17 -0.11 6.98 6.09
CA ILE A 17 1.03 7.83 6.44
C ILE A 17 1.07 8.98 5.44
N GLY A 18 0.82 10.20 5.93
CA GLY A 18 0.70 11.39 5.08
C GLY A 18 -0.39 11.24 4.00
N THR A 19 0.03 11.33 2.73
CA THR A 19 -0.86 11.15 1.56
C THR A 19 -0.85 9.73 1.00
N PHE A 20 -0.21 8.77 1.67
CA PHE A 20 -0.13 7.38 1.22
C PHE A 20 -0.95 6.48 2.13
N LEU A 21 -1.61 5.49 1.53
CA LEU A 21 -2.32 4.42 2.21
C LEU A 21 -1.69 3.09 1.83
N PHE A 22 -1.38 2.31 2.85
CA PHE A 22 -0.70 1.02 2.76
C PHE A 22 -1.65 -0.08 3.19
N LYS A 23 -1.89 -1.04 2.31
CA LYS A 23 -2.72 -2.21 2.59
C LYS A 23 -1.85 -3.45 2.64
N TYR A 24 -1.61 -3.93 3.85
CA TYR A 24 -0.86 -5.14 4.15
C TYR A 24 -1.75 -6.38 4.08
N ARG A 25 -1.24 -7.44 3.44
CA ARG A 25 -1.93 -8.71 3.29
C ARG A 25 -0.94 -9.85 3.46
N GLU A 26 -1.28 -10.81 4.32
CA GLU A 26 -0.53 -12.05 4.48
C GLU A 26 -1.00 -13.07 3.46
N ILE A 27 -0.05 -13.72 2.80
CA ILE A 27 -0.31 -14.79 1.83
C ILE A 27 0.04 -16.12 2.51
N MET A 28 -1.03 -16.85 2.83
CA MET A 28 -0.97 -18.16 3.49
C MET A 28 -0.57 -19.24 2.48
N ASN A 29 0.24 -20.19 2.93
CA ASN A 29 0.34 -21.50 2.29
C ASN A 29 -0.70 -22.42 2.93
N ASP A 30 -1.73 -22.80 2.17
CA ASP A 30 -2.85 -23.62 2.67
C ASP A 30 -2.44 -25.04 3.09
N GLU A 31 -1.32 -25.57 2.58
CA GLU A 31 -0.85 -26.94 2.91
C GLU A 31 -0.12 -26.97 4.26
N GLU A 32 0.62 -25.91 4.58
CA GLU A 32 1.43 -25.79 5.80
C GLU A 32 0.75 -24.92 6.88
N ASN A 33 -0.32 -24.20 6.52
CA ASN A 33 -1.05 -23.26 7.36
C ASN A 33 -0.14 -22.17 7.99
N GLU A 34 0.84 -21.73 7.20
CA GLU A 34 1.86 -20.74 7.58
C GLU A 34 1.87 -19.59 6.57
N VAL A 35 2.15 -18.37 7.04
CA VAL A 35 2.35 -17.20 6.17
C VAL A 35 3.71 -17.31 5.50
N LYS A 36 3.74 -17.36 4.16
CA LYS A 36 5.01 -17.43 3.40
C LYS A 36 5.43 -16.10 2.81
N GLU A 37 4.46 -15.31 2.39
CA GLU A 37 4.69 -14.06 1.71
C GLU A 37 3.74 -13.00 2.25
N VAL A 38 4.11 -11.75 2.04
CA VAL A 38 3.29 -10.59 2.36
C VAL A 38 3.20 -9.72 1.12
N GLU A 39 2.03 -9.13 0.93
CA GLU A 39 1.79 -8.09 -0.07
C GLU A 39 1.53 -6.76 0.63
N LEU A 40 2.15 -5.70 0.12
CA LEU A 40 1.82 -4.33 0.50
C LEU A 40 1.37 -3.57 -0.74
N ASP A 41 0.08 -3.24 -0.81
CA ASP A 41 -0.43 -2.34 -1.83
C ASP A 41 -0.28 -0.89 -1.36
N VAL A 42 0.27 -0.04 -2.23
CA VAL A 42 0.50 1.37 -1.95
C VAL A 42 -0.41 2.21 -2.84
N TYR A 43 -1.12 3.11 -2.20
CA TYR A 43 -2.03 4.05 -2.85
C TYR A 43 -1.71 5.48 -2.43
N LYS A 44 -1.81 6.42 -3.37
CA LYS A 44 -1.75 7.86 -3.09
C LYS A 44 -3.15 8.44 -3.00
N ILE A 45 -3.42 9.12 -1.90
CA ILE A 45 -4.66 9.83 -1.62
C ILE A 45 -4.51 11.28 -2.05
N ASN A 46 -5.43 11.76 -2.87
CA ASN A 46 -5.58 13.18 -3.21
C ASN A 46 -7.06 13.58 -3.11
N GLY A 47 -7.45 14.11 -1.94
CA GLY A 47 -8.85 14.38 -1.62
C GLY A 47 -9.70 13.11 -1.66
N PRO A 48 -10.80 13.06 -2.44
CA PRO A 48 -11.63 11.85 -2.57
C PRO A 48 -11.05 10.83 -3.56
N ILE A 49 -9.93 11.12 -4.21
CA ILE A 49 -9.33 10.27 -5.25
C ILE A 49 -8.26 9.39 -4.60
N LEU A 50 -8.31 8.11 -4.94
CA LEU A 50 -7.35 7.11 -4.52
C LEU A 50 -6.65 6.57 -5.77
N LEU A 51 -5.37 6.89 -5.92
CA LEU A 51 -4.54 6.50 -7.05
C LEU A 51 -3.70 5.29 -6.66
N TYR A 52 -3.91 4.15 -7.32
CA TYR A 52 -3.04 3.00 -7.14
C TYR A 52 -1.65 3.30 -7.70
N MET A 53 -0.63 2.99 -6.91
CA MET A 53 0.76 3.15 -7.32
C MET A 53 1.39 1.82 -7.66
N LYS A 54 1.47 0.93 -6.67
CA LYS A 54 2.26 -0.31 -6.79
C LYS A 54 1.92 -1.30 -5.69
N THR A 55 2.08 -2.58 -6.01
CA THR A 55 2.09 -3.70 -5.05
C THR A 55 3.52 -4.19 -4.88
N TYR A 56 3.93 -4.35 -3.63
CA TYR A 56 5.20 -4.97 -3.25
C TYR A 56 4.93 -6.36 -2.70
N ARG A 57 5.81 -7.30 -3.02
CA ARG A 57 5.79 -8.66 -2.48
C ARG A 57 7.11 -8.95 -1.80
N ALA A 58 7.04 -9.55 -0.63
CA ALA A 58 8.21 -9.95 0.15
C ALA A 58 7.95 -11.28 0.86
N PRO A 59 9.00 -12.06 1.18
CA PRO A 59 8.86 -13.17 2.10
C PRO A 59 8.38 -12.67 3.47
N TYR A 60 7.60 -13.49 4.16
CA TYR A 60 7.18 -13.20 5.53
C TYR A 60 8.39 -13.20 6.48
N LEU A 61 8.46 -12.18 7.33
CA LEU A 61 9.47 -12.04 8.37
C LEU A 61 8.74 -11.84 9.70
N GLU A 62 8.92 -12.77 10.64
CA GLU A 62 8.19 -12.79 11.91
C GLU A 62 8.39 -11.50 12.74
N GLU A 63 9.56 -10.88 12.64
CA GLU A 63 9.90 -9.64 13.36
C GLU A 63 9.42 -8.37 12.64
N ALA A 64 8.99 -8.47 11.38
CA ALA A 64 8.56 -7.31 10.59
C ALA A 64 7.04 -7.11 10.72
N THR A 65 6.65 -5.97 11.31
CA THR A 65 5.24 -5.61 11.43
C THR A 65 4.76 -4.85 10.19
N ALA A 66 3.45 -4.91 9.91
CA ALA A 66 2.83 -4.11 8.84
C ALA A 66 3.15 -2.61 8.94
N GLU A 67 3.27 -2.08 10.17
CA GLU A 67 3.66 -0.70 10.44
C GLU A 67 5.11 -0.44 10.01
N SER A 68 6.06 -1.24 10.50
CA SER A 68 7.49 -1.09 10.15
C SER A 68 7.76 -1.20 8.65
N MET A 69 7.04 -2.08 7.95
CA MET A 69 7.17 -2.23 6.50
C MET A 69 6.59 -1.04 5.74
N SER A 70 5.47 -0.48 6.23
CA SER A 70 4.84 0.70 5.63
C SER A 70 5.69 1.96 5.85
N GLU A 71 6.29 2.12 7.03
CA GLU A 71 7.21 3.21 7.34
C GLU A 71 8.46 3.15 6.45
N ALA A 72 9.09 1.98 6.33
CA ALA A 72 10.26 1.80 5.46
C ALA A 72 9.94 2.16 3.99
N LEU A 73 8.79 1.71 3.46
CA LEU A 73 8.39 2.06 2.10
C LEU A 73 8.01 3.54 1.98
N TYR A 74 7.36 4.12 2.98
CA TYR A 74 7.06 5.55 3.00
C TYR A 74 8.35 6.39 2.92
N GLU A 75 9.38 6.04 3.69
CA GLU A 75 10.69 6.69 3.63
C GLU A 75 11.29 6.58 2.22
N GLU A 76 11.25 5.41 1.59
CA GLU A 76 11.73 5.25 0.20
C GLU A 76 10.98 6.20 -0.77
N PHE A 77 9.66 6.28 -0.69
CA PHE A 77 8.88 7.17 -1.54
C PHE A 77 9.14 8.65 -1.26
N PHE A 78 9.32 9.01 0.01
CA PHE A 78 9.52 10.41 0.39
C PHE A 78 10.93 10.89 0.05
N VAL A 79 11.96 10.07 0.31
CA VAL A 79 13.35 10.36 -0.04
C VAL A 79 13.52 10.45 -1.56
N MET A 80 12.91 9.53 -2.33
CA MET A 80 12.91 9.63 -3.79
C MET A 80 12.24 10.91 -4.31
N HIS A 81 11.28 11.48 -3.56
CA HIS A 81 10.59 12.70 -3.94
C HIS A 81 11.27 14.00 -3.48
N GLU A 82 12.08 13.98 -2.41
CA GLU A 82 12.88 15.14 -2.01
C GLU A 82 14.06 15.37 -2.96
N ASP A 83 14.73 14.31 -3.42
CA ASP A 83 15.82 14.38 -4.40
C ASP A 83 15.37 14.99 -5.74
N ASP A 84 14.12 14.77 -6.16
CA ASP A 84 13.54 15.37 -7.37
C ASP A 84 13.20 16.87 -7.21
N THR A 85 13.15 17.37 -5.97
CA THR A 85 12.76 18.78 -5.67
C THR A 85 13.94 19.70 -5.34
N GLU A 86 15.13 19.18 -5.07
CA GLU A 86 16.34 20.00 -4.83
C GLU A 86 17.13 20.36 -6.11
N GLU A 87 16.68 19.98 -7.31
CA GLU A 87 17.31 20.35 -8.60
C GLU A 87 16.50 21.35 -9.49
N ASN A 88 15.65 22.22 -8.94
CA ASN A 88 15.05 23.33 -9.72
C ASN A 88 15.21 24.72 -9.07
#